data_AF-A0A3D5RU67-F1
#
_entry.id   AF-A0A3D5RU67-F1
#
_cell.length_a   1.000
_cell.length_b   1.000
_cell.length_c   1.000
_cell.angle_alpha   90.00
_cell.angle_beta   90.00
_cell.angle_gamma   90.00
#
_symmetry.space_group_name_H-M   'P 1'
#
loop_
_entity.id
_entity.type
_entity.pdbx_description
1 polymer ?
#
loop_
_entity_poly.entity_id
_entity_poly.type
_entity_poly.pdbx_seq_one_letter_code
_entity_poly.pdbx_strand_id
1 'polypeptide(L)'
;MEIIAEDDGIRGKDYLVLRNSTMNITSGGDAFKSDEDEDTERGYILVESGNYTVVCDGDGFAAETDLLVVSGSFDITAGGGSDAYVGDNSTKGMKAGQKFLITDGTFTVNSADDAFHSNGYIIIEAGTYNIASGDDGVHADSSLYIKDGTITISDSYEGLESAVIQIDGGTIVTHSSDDGLNVAGGNDSSGNNGPGGGGSFGSSSGDYYMIINDGMIVAYADGDGLDANGSIEMNGGTVIVYGPTSNGNGALDYDGSFKISGGTLLAVGSSGMAQMPGSSSSQNSLKITFNSSISTETTLRLESSSGSALFTFTAPKKLQSLVFSSPDLESGSYTLYKGGTIDGDSFEGYYSSGTYSGGSTYGQVTVSSSTNTSINL
;
A
#
# COMPACT_ATOMS: atom_id res chain seq x y z
N MET A 1 32.13 8.52 -6.10
CA MET A 1 32.92 8.79 -4.88
C MET A 1 32.61 7.66 -3.91
N GLU A 2 33.61 7.20 -3.17
CA GLU A 2 33.44 6.22 -2.09
C GLU A 2 33.67 6.93 -0.76
N ILE A 3 32.77 6.73 0.19
CA ILE A 3 32.83 7.32 1.54
C ILE A 3 32.61 6.20 2.55
N ILE A 4 33.52 6.11 3.52
CA ILE A 4 33.38 5.24 4.69
C ILE A 4 33.50 6.14 5.92
N ALA A 5 32.44 6.25 6.71
CA ALA A 5 32.36 7.12 7.88
C ALA A 5 31.98 6.32 9.14
N GLU A 6 32.57 6.67 10.28
CA GLU A 6 32.20 6.07 11.58
C GLU A 6 30.85 6.58 12.10
N ASP A 7 30.40 7.74 11.61
CA ASP A 7 29.13 8.39 11.96
C ASP A 7 28.43 8.76 10.64
N ASP A 8 27.94 10.00 10.48
CA ASP A 8 27.28 10.45 9.24
C ASP A 8 28.22 10.45 8.01
N GLY A 9 27.71 10.06 6.84
CA GLY A 9 28.44 10.05 5.57
C GLY A 9 28.69 11.45 5.01
N ILE A 10 27.63 12.13 4.57
CA ILE A 10 27.66 13.53 4.14
C ILE A 10 26.65 14.32 4.94
N ARG A 11 27.11 15.40 5.59
CA ARG A 11 26.28 16.29 6.38
C ARG A 11 26.40 17.73 5.93
N GLY A 12 25.27 18.43 5.83
CA GLY A 12 25.20 19.87 5.66
C GLY A 12 24.14 20.44 6.58
N LYS A 13 24.53 21.29 7.54
CA LYS A 13 23.60 21.88 8.52
C LYS A 13 22.40 22.52 7.80
N ASP A 14 22.67 23.55 7.01
CA ASP A 14 21.61 24.31 6.33
C ASP A 14 20.90 23.55 5.21
N TYR A 15 21.62 22.76 4.41
CA TYR A 15 21.07 21.97 3.30
C TYR A 15 22.12 21.05 2.67
N LEU A 16 21.65 20.08 1.89
CA LEU A 16 22.45 19.34 0.92
C LEU A 16 21.81 19.42 -0.47
N VAL A 17 22.64 19.62 -1.50
CA VAL A 17 22.19 19.54 -2.90
C VAL A 17 23.09 18.59 -3.68
N LEU A 18 22.51 17.48 -4.14
CA LEU A 18 23.19 16.43 -4.88
C LEU A 18 22.88 16.57 -6.37
N ARG A 19 23.90 16.90 -7.17
CA ARG A 19 23.77 17.17 -8.62
C ARG A 19 24.51 16.14 -9.44
N ASN A 20 23.79 15.21 -10.05
CA ASN A 20 24.30 14.19 -10.96
C ASN A 20 25.60 13.53 -10.45
N SER A 21 25.57 13.06 -9.20
CA SER A 21 26.70 12.41 -8.56
C SER A 21 26.55 10.88 -8.61
N THR A 22 27.66 10.17 -8.49
CA THR A 22 27.67 8.72 -8.24
C THR A 22 28.39 8.49 -6.93
N MET A 23 27.69 7.98 -5.93
CA MET A 23 28.15 7.91 -4.54
C MET A 23 27.93 6.51 -3.99
N ASN A 24 28.98 5.93 -3.40
CA ASN A 24 28.92 4.71 -2.61
C ASN A 24 29.26 5.09 -1.17
N ILE A 25 28.32 4.95 -0.24
CA ILE A 25 28.49 5.37 1.16
C ILE A 25 28.29 4.19 2.09
N THR A 26 29.22 4.02 3.01
CA THR A 26 29.06 3.20 4.20
C THR A 26 29.21 4.08 5.44
N SER A 27 28.20 4.13 6.31
CA SER A 27 28.18 5.02 7.48
C SER A 27 27.68 4.32 8.73
N GLY A 28 28.29 4.62 9.89
CA GLY A 28 27.78 4.20 11.21
C GLY A 28 26.62 5.07 11.73
N GLY A 29 26.39 6.23 11.10
CA GLY A 29 25.21 7.07 11.27
C GLY A 29 24.46 7.21 9.95
N ASP A 30 23.88 8.39 9.72
CA ASP A 30 23.06 8.65 8.52
C ASP A 30 23.95 8.80 7.27
N ALA A 31 23.55 8.28 6.12
CA ALA A 31 24.39 8.41 4.93
C ALA A 31 24.38 9.84 4.35
N PHE A 32 23.20 10.46 4.30
CA PHE A 32 23.01 11.87 3.93
C PHE A 32 22.17 12.60 4.96
N LYS A 33 22.67 13.72 5.48
CA LYS A 33 22.00 14.46 6.55
C LYS A 33 21.95 15.97 6.32
N SER A 34 20.79 16.57 6.54
CA SER A 34 20.66 17.99 6.79
C SER A 34 19.83 18.24 8.04
N ASP A 35 20.40 18.99 8.99
CA ASP A 35 19.95 18.99 10.39
C ASP A 35 19.67 20.40 10.95
N GLU A 36 19.45 21.41 10.10
CA GLU A 36 19.03 22.74 10.55
C GLU A 36 17.57 22.75 11.03
N ASP A 37 17.40 22.96 12.33
CA ASP A 37 16.17 22.79 13.10
C ASP A 37 15.59 24.11 13.63
N GLU A 38 16.26 25.25 13.41
CA GLU A 38 15.76 26.58 13.82
C GLU A 38 15.12 27.36 12.67
N ASP A 39 15.60 27.17 11.42
CA ASP A 39 15.13 27.86 10.22
C ASP A 39 14.39 26.90 9.29
N THR A 40 13.06 27.02 9.22
CA THR A 40 12.20 26.13 8.42
C THR A 40 12.40 26.26 6.91
N GLU A 41 13.16 27.25 6.43
CA GLU A 41 13.56 27.37 5.01
C GLU A 41 14.88 26.61 4.70
N ARG A 42 15.47 25.97 5.71
CA ARG A 42 16.71 25.18 5.69
C ARG A 42 16.44 23.76 6.18
N GLY A 43 17.47 22.95 6.34
CA GLY A 43 17.36 21.55 6.78
C GLY A 43 16.97 20.59 5.67
N TYR A 44 16.99 21.05 4.40
CA TYR A 44 16.51 20.26 3.27
C TYR A 44 17.62 19.48 2.57
N ILE A 45 17.23 18.37 1.95
CA ILE A 45 18.06 17.65 0.98
C ILE A 45 17.36 17.71 -0.38
N LEU A 46 18.07 18.22 -1.39
CA LEU A 46 17.63 18.20 -2.79
C LEU A 46 18.51 17.25 -3.60
N VAL A 47 17.90 16.26 -4.23
CA VAL A 47 18.53 15.36 -5.19
C VAL A 47 18.03 15.71 -6.59
N GLU A 48 18.89 16.34 -7.41
CA GLU A 48 18.54 16.67 -8.79
C GLU A 48 18.63 15.43 -9.71
N SER A 49 19.64 14.59 -9.50
CA SER A 49 19.87 13.30 -10.18
C SER A 49 21.11 12.62 -9.59
N GLY A 50 21.35 11.35 -9.91
CA GLY A 50 22.57 10.63 -9.55
C GLY A 50 22.34 9.13 -9.35
N ASN A 51 23.38 8.42 -8.92
CA ASN A 51 23.34 7.02 -8.51
C ASN A 51 23.92 6.91 -7.09
N TYR A 52 23.13 6.40 -6.15
CA TYR A 52 23.46 6.36 -4.73
C TYR A 52 23.35 4.93 -4.23
N THR A 53 24.48 4.31 -3.90
CA THR A 53 24.53 3.03 -3.20
C THR A 53 24.91 3.29 -1.75
N VAL A 54 24.03 2.94 -0.82
CA VAL A 54 24.11 3.32 0.59
C VAL A 54 23.95 2.08 1.47
N VAL A 55 24.86 1.92 2.41
CA VAL A 55 24.71 1.01 3.55
C VAL A 55 24.97 1.81 4.82
N CYS A 56 23.96 1.97 5.67
CA CYS A 56 24.06 2.78 6.88
C CYS A 56 23.47 2.08 8.10
N ASP A 57 24.04 2.33 9.27
CA ASP A 57 23.45 1.87 10.54
C ASP A 57 22.31 2.81 10.99
N GLY A 58 22.30 4.07 10.55
CA GLY A 58 21.20 5.03 10.73
C GLY A 58 20.30 5.13 9.49
N ASP A 59 19.88 6.36 9.15
CA ASP A 59 19.00 6.60 8.01
C ASP A 59 19.77 6.75 6.69
N GLY A 60 19.18 6.31 5.58
CA GLY A 60 19.80 6.51 4.26
C GLY A 60 19.83 7.99 3.87
N PHE A 61 18.69 8.67 4.02
CA PHE A 61 18.57 10.12 3.85
C PHE A 61 17.76 10.70 5.02
N ALA A 62 18.33 11.67 5.73
CA ALA A 62 17.68 12.36 6.84
C ALA A 62 17.66 13.87 6.60
N ALA A 63 16.50 14.38 6.16
CA ALA A 63 16.24 15.82 6.06
C ALA A 63 15.40 16.28 7.25
N GLU A 64 15.85 17.32 7.96
CA GLU A 64 15.08 17.94 9.04
C GLU A 64 13.77 18.54 8.54
N THR A 65 13.76 19.10 7.32
CA THR A 65 12.55 19.67 6.71
C THR A 65 12.09 18.88 5.49
N ASP A 66 12.70 19.13 4.35
CA ASP A 66 12.23 18.65 3.05
C ASP A 66 13.25 17.72 2.42
N LEU A 67 12.79 16.54 1.99
CA LEU A 67 13.52 15.69 1.06
C LEU A 67 12.88 15.81 -0.32
N LEU A 68 13.62 16.37 -1.27
CA LEU A 68 13.15 16.67 -2.61
C LEU A 68 13.96 15.84 -3.61
N VAL A 69 13.34 14.86 -4.25
CA VAL A 69 13.97 13.99 -5.24
C VAL A 69 13.37 14.27 -6.61
N VAL A 70 14.17 14.85 -7.50
CA VAL A 70 13.77 15.10 -8.89
C VAL A 70 13.88 13.81 -9.71
N SER A 71 15.02 13.11 -9.60
CA SER A 71 15.29 11.82 -10.24
C SER A 71 16.54 11.17 -9.62
N GLY A 72 16.86 9.94 -10.01
CA GLY A 72 18.07 9.23 -9.62
C GLY A 72 17.87 7.71 -9.52
N SER A 73 18.96 6.99 -9.27
CA SER A 73 18.94 5.59 -8.86
C SER A 73 19.44 5.49 -7.43
N PHE A 74 18.68 4.80 -6.58
CA PHE A 74 18.92 4.66 -5.16
C PHE A 74 18.90 3.17 -4.81
N ASP A 75 19.98 2.69 -4.21
CA ASP A 75 20.13 1.35 -3.66
C ASP A 75 20.54 1.52 -2.20
N ILE A 76 19.58 1.44 -1.29
CA ILE A 76 19.72 1.83 0.11
C ILE A 76 19.45 0.63 1.01
N THR A 77 20.41 0.29 1.86
CA THR A 77 20.21 -0.59 3.01
C THR A 77 20.42 0.21 4.29
N ALA A 78 19.37 0.39 5.10
CA ALA A 78 19.39 1.16 6.35
C ALA A 78 19.10 0.25 7.55
N GLY A 79 19.83 0.43 8.65
CA GLY A 79 19.65 -0.34 9.89
C GLY A 79 19.89 -1.86 9.77
N GLY A 80 20.48 -2.32 8.68
CA GLY A 80 20.63 -3.74 8.37
C GLY A 80 19.48 -4.38 7.56
N GLY A 81 18.46 -3.61 7.17
CA GLY A 81 17.32 -4.06 6.35
C GLY A 81 16.16 -4.65 7.14
N SER A 82 15.11 -5.07 6.44
CA SER A 82 13.78 -5.42 6.97
C SER A 82 13.76 -6.57 7.98
N ASP A 83 14.73 -7.47 7.90
CA ASP A 83 14.88 -8.59 8.84
C ASP A 83 15.59 -8.18 10.15
N ALA A 84 16.09 -6.94 10.25
CA ALA A 84 16.90 -6.49 11.37
C ALA A 84 16.04 -5.99 12.53
N TYR A 85 16.59 -6.10 13.74
CA TYR A 85 15.96 -5.53 14.93
C TYR A 85 16.24 -4.03 15.02
N VAL A 86 15.19 -3.22 15.12
CA VAL A 86 15.30 -1.78 15.32
C VAL A 86 15.63 -1.47 16.78
N GLY A 87 16.73 -0.75 17.00
CA GLY A 87 17.11 -0.21 18.31
C GLY A 87 16.43 1.12 18.60
N ASP A 88 17.03 1.94 19.48
CA ASP A 88 16.48 3.28 19.80
C ASP A 88 16.76 4.34 18.70
N ASN A 89 17.61 4.01 17.73
CA ASN A 89 17.97 4.93 16.63
C ASN A 89 17.01 4.77 15.46
N SER A 90 16.72 5.89 14.79
CA SER A 90 16.04 5.90 13.49
C SER A 90 16.86 5.10 12.46
N THR A 91 16.19 4.21 11.74
CA THR A 91 16.84 3.35 10.72
C THR A 91 16.05 3.30 9.42
N LYS A 92 15.45 4.44 9.08
CA LYS A 92 14.55 4.61 7.95
C LYS A 92 15.34 4.71 6.66
N GLY A 93 14.77 4.22 5.56
CA GLY A 93 15.43 4.31 4.25
C GLY A 93 15.65 5.76 3.83
N MET A 94 14.57 6.54 3.79
CA MET A 94 14.58 7.97 3.47
C MET A 94 13.51 8.70 4.29
N LYS A 95 13.88 9.75 5.02
CA LYS A 95 12.98 10.50 5.88
C LYS A 95 13.06 12.02 5.71
N ALA A 96 11.93 12.68 5.94
CA ALA A 96 11.80 14.13 5.95
C ALA A 96 10.88 14.60 7.09
N GLY A 97 11.29 15.62 7.85
CA GLY A 97 10.45 16.13 8.94
C GLY A 97 9.15 16.80 8.49
N GLN A 98 9.07 17.34 7.26
CA GLN A 98 7.91 18.08 6.78
C GLN A 98 7.37 17.58 5.44
N LYS A 99 8.24 17.42 4.44
CA LYS A 99 7.82 17.06 3.08
C LYS A 99 8.80 16.10 2.45
N PHE A 100 8.28 14.99 1.95
CA PHE A 100 9.01 14.16 1.01
C PHE A 100 8.33 14.22 -0.37
N LEU A 101 8.99 14.84 -1.35
CA LEU A 101 8.51 14.88 -2.72
C LEU A 101 9.44 14.09 -3.63
N ILE A 102 8.87 13.13 -4.35
CA ILE A 102 9.56 12.34 -5.36
C ILE A 102 8.88 12.60 -6.70
N THR A 103 9.59 13.26 -7.62
CA THR A 103 9.09 13.50 -8.97
C THR A 103 9.28 12.27 -9.87
N ASP A 104 10.44 11.61 -9.79
CA ASP A 104 10.77 10.39 -10.53
C ASP A 104 11.98 9.69 -9.89
N GLY A 105 12.34 8.49 -10.36
CA GLY A 105 13.55 7.76 -9.97
C GLY A 105 13.37 6.25 -9.94
N THR A 106 14.45 5.54 -9.63
CA THR A 106 14.43 4.10 -9.34
C THR A 106 14.98 3.85 -7.96
N PHE A 107 14.19 3.23 -7.10
CA PHE A 107 14.49 3.01 -5.70
C PHE A 107 14.48 1.51 -5.40
N THR A 108 15.57 1.02 -4.84
CA THR A 108 15.66 -0.26 -4.13
C THR A 108 16.00 0.09 -2.69
N VAL A 109 15.05 -0.09 -1.78
CA VAL A 109 15.20 0.31 -0.38
C VAL A 109 14.89 -0.87 0.50
N ASN A 110 15.83 -1.18 1.39
CA ASN A 110 15.69 -2.21 2.40
C ASN A 110 16.04 -1.60 3.76
N SER A 111 15.06 -1.35 4.62
CA SER A 111 15.23 -0.67 5.90
C SER A 111 14.68 -1.49 7.04
N ALA A 112 15.28 -1.37 8.22
CA ALA A 112 14.80 -2.04 9.43
C ALA A 112 13.55 -1.37 10.02
N ASP A 113 13.43 -0.06 9.81
CA ASP A 113 12.29 0.80 10.10
C ASP A 113 11.68 1.24 8.74
N ASP A 114 10.80 2.24 8.69
CA ASP A 114 10.10 2.67 7.47
C ASP A 114 11.04 2.89 6.29
N ALA A 115 10.65 2.41 5.11
CA ALA A 115 11.44 2.65 3.91
C ALA A 115 11.36 4.13 3.51
N PHE A 116 10.14 4.68 3.40
CA PHE A 116 9.91 6.12 3.21
C PHE A 116 9.05 6.68 4.33
N HIS A 117 9.53 7.75 4.97
CA HIS A 117 8.84 8.36 6.11
C HIS A 117 8.75 9.88 6.00
N SER A 118 7.63 10.46 6.42
CA SER A 118 7.59 11.89 6.73
C SER A 118 6.61 12.23 7.85
N ASN A 119 7.04 13.06 8.81
CA ASN A 119 6.15 13.57 9.86
C ASN A 119 5.09 14.56 9.32
N GLY A 120 5.12 14.87 8.02
CA GLY A 120 4.12 15.66 7.33
C GLY A 120 3.51 14.87 6.19
N TYR A 121 3.97 15.11 4.97
CA TYR A 121 3.36 14.50 3.79
C TYR A 121 4.37 13.98 2.78
N ILE A 122 3.97 12.89 2.12
CA ILE A 122 4.71 12.28 1.02
C ILE A 122 3.92 12.49 -0.27
N ILE A 123 4.60 12.93 -1.32
CA ILE A 123 4.06 13.03 -2.68
C ILE A 123 4.95 12.22 -3.62
N ILE A 124 4.37 11.22 -4.26
CA ILE A 124 5.00 10.42 -5.32
C ILE A 124 4.34 10.81 -6.64
N GLU A 125 5.11 11.42 -7.55
CA GLU A 125 4.58 11.81 -8.87
C GLU A 125 4.74 10.71 -9.92
N ALA A 126 5.88 10.01 -9.92
CA ALA A 126 6.21 8.87 -10.77
C ALA A 126 7.44 8.15 -10.21
N GLY A 127 7.83 7.02 -10.81
CA GLY A 127 9.06 6.30 -10.47
C GLY A 127 8.86 4.79 -10.44
N THR A 128 9.92 4.06 -10.08
CA THR A 128 9.90 2.62 -9.82
C THR A 128 10.49 2.35 -8.44
N TYR A 129 9.77 1.63 -7.60
CA TYR A 129 10.09 1.40 -6.20
C TYR A 129 10.02 -0.08 -5.89
N ASN A 130 11.13 -0.65 -5.43
CA ASN A 130 11.22 -1.99 -4.88
C ASN A 130 11.62 -1.82 -3.41
N ILE A 131 10.67 -2.05 -2.52
CA ILE A 131 10.78 -1.71 -1.10
C ILE A 131 10.64 -2.99 -0.27
N ALA A 132 11.48 -3.12 0.74
CA ALA A 132 11.28 -3.99 1.89
C ALA A 132 11.52 -3.17 3.16
N SER A 133 10.65 -3.32 4.15
CA SER A 133 10.70 -2.60 5.41
C SER A 133 10.44 -3.55 6.56
N GLY A 134 11.09 -3.32 7.71
CA GLY A 134 10.78 -4.02 8.95
C GLY A 134 9.60 -3.38 9.70
N ASP A 135 9.26 -2.15 9.36
CA ASP A 135 8.04 -1.44 9.78
C ASP A 135 7.26 -1.08 8.50
N ASP A 136 6.94 0.18 8.20
CA ASP A 136 6.08 0.46 7.06
C ASP A 136 6.82 0.59 5.74
N GLY A 137 6.14 0.21 4.65
CA GLY A 137 6.66 0.47 3.32
C GLY A 137 6.72 1.97 3.02
N VAL A 138 5.61 2.69 3.26
CA VAL A 138 5.53 4.16 3.11
C VAL A 138 4.64 4.72 4.21
N HIS A 139 5.21 5.56 5.08
CA HIS A 139 4.52 6.18 6.21
C HIS A 139 4.52 7.71 6.09
N ALA A 140 3.35 8.34 6.20
CA ALA A 140 3.24 9.79 6.30
C ALA A 140 2.22 10.20 7.38
N ASP A 141 2.64 10.94 8.41
CA ASP A 141 1.73 11.26 9.53
C ASP A 141 0.45 11.99 9.08
N SER A 142 0.56 12.89 8.10
CA SER A 142 -0.58 13.71 7.66
C SER A 142 -1.23 13.25 6.35
N SER A 143 -0.43 13.03 5.31
CA SER A 143 -1.00 12.62 4.00
C SER A 143 0.02 11.98 3.07
N LEU A 144 -0.42 10.93 2.38
CA LEU A 144 0.27 10.27 1.28
C LEU A 144 -0.50 10.50 -0.02
N TYR A 145 0.15 11.14 -0.99
CA TYR A 145 -0.38 11.39 -2.32
C TYR A 145 0.43 10.65 -3.39
N ILE A 146 -0.16 9.65 -4.03
CA ILE A 146 0.47 8.90 -5.13
C ILE A 146 -0.22 9.27 -6.43
N LYS A 147 0.48 9.93 -7.35
CA LYS A 147 -0.06 10.32 -8.66
C LYS A 147 0.10 9.23 -9.70
N ASP A 148 1.27 8.59 -9.74
CA ASP A 148 1.62 7.51 -10.66
C ASP A 148 2.88 6.78 -10.13
N GLY A 149 3.34 5.74 -10.84
CA GLY A 149 4.56 4.99 -10.54
C GLY A 149 4.32 3.48 -10.48
N THR A 150 5.40 2.71 -10.38
CA THR A 150 5.36 1.27 -10.10
C THR A 150 5.95 1.03 -8.72
N ILE A 151 5.11 0.74 -7.74
CA ILE A 151 5.49 0.55 -6.34
C ILE A 151 5.27 -0.91 -5.96
N THR A 152 6.33 -1.59 -5.56
CA THR A 152 6.29 -2.95 -5.04
C THR A 152 6.92 -2.95 -3.65
N ILE A 153 6.09 -3.21 -2.65
CA ILE A 153 6.48 -3.35 -1.25
C ILE A 153 6.40 -4.85 -0.97
N SER A 154 7.56 -5.51 -0.96
CA SER A 154 7.64 -6.97 -0.86
C SER A 154 7.53 -7.50 0.56
N ASP A 155 7.75 -6.64 1.55
CA ASP A 155 7.68 -6.96 2.97
C ASP A 155 7.51 -5.66 3.78
N SER A 156 6.60 -5.66 4.75
CA SER A 156 6.37 -4.57 5.71
C SER A 156 5.44 -4.98 6.86
N TYR A 157 5.40 -4.17 7.92
CA TYR A 157 4.34 -4.20 8.92
C TYR A 157 3.04 -3.73 8.29
N GLU A 158 2.96 -2.46 7.87
CA GLU A 158 1.88 -1.96 7.00
C GLU A 158 2.42 -1.59 5.62
N GLY A 159 1.60 -1.76 4.57
CA GLY A 159 2.04 -1.44 3.20
C GLY A 159 2.18 0.06 2.99
N LEU A 160 1.07 0.78 3.12
CA LEU A 160 1.00 2.24 3.07
C LEU A 160 0.24 2.73 4.30
N GLU A 161 0.83 3.63 5.10
CA GLU A 161 0.17 4.25 6.26
C GLU A 161 0.11 5.77 6.12
N SER A 162 -1.08 6.35 6.36
CA SER A 162 -1.22 7.79 6.57
C SER A 162 -2.59 8.17 7.15
N ALA A 163 -2.71 9.32 7.81
CA ALA A 163 -4.02 9.87 8.15
C ALA A 163 -4.90 10.14 6.91
N VAL A 164 -4.30 10.42 5.75
CA VAL A 164 -5.01 10.52 4.46
C VAL A 164 -4.19 9.85 3.37
N ILE A 165 -4.75 8.86 2.70
CA ILE A 165 -4.16 8.27 1.50
C ILE A 165 -4.97 8.68 0.28
N GLN A 166 -4.33 9.27 -0.72
CA GLN A 166 -4.94 9.51 -2.04
C GLN A 166 -4.07 8.92 -3.15
N ILE A 167 -4.69 8.10 -3.99
CA ILE A 167 -4.06 7.44 -5.14
C ILE A 167 -4.79 7.87 -6.41
N ASP A 168 -4.08 8.60 -7.28
CA ASP A 168 -4.59 9.06 -8.58
C ASP A 168 -4.19 8.15 -9.74
N GLY A 169 -3.30 7.17 -9.53
CA GLY A 169 -2.79 6.28 -10.56
C GLY A 169 -1.63 5.40 -10.09
N GLY A 170 -0.97 4.74 -11.04
CA GLY A 170 0.16 3.84 -10.79
C GLY A 170 -0.20 2.36 -10.66
N THR A 171 0.82 1.53 -10.52
CA THR A 171 0.73 0.10 -10.17
C THR A 171 1.35 -0.09 -8.80
N ILE A 172 0.57 -0.53 -7.82
CA ILE A 172 0.96 -0.66 -6.42
C ILE A 172 0.70 -2.10 -5.99
N VAL A 173 1.73 -2.78 -5.48
CA VAL A 173 1.62 -4.12 -4.88
C VAL A 173 2.23 -4.05 -3.49
N THR A 174 1.45 -4.42 -2.46
CA THR A 174 1.92 -4.49 -1.07
C THR A 174 1.80 -5.90 -0.53
N HIS A 175 2.80 -6.31 0.25
CA HIS A 175 2.83 -7.52 1.06
C HIS A 175 3.13 -7.10 2.50
N SER A 176 2.11 -7.12 3.33
CA SER A 176 2.18 -6.65 4.71
C SER A 176 1.77 -7.72 5.71
N SER A 177 2.42 -7.68 6.87
CA SER A 177 2.16 -8.59 7.98
C SER A 177 1.01 -8.13 8.88
N ASP A 178 0.67 -6.85 8.83
CA ASP A 178 -0.59 -6.27 9.31
C ASP A 178 -1.36 -5.72 8.11
N ASP A 179 -1.52 -4.41 7.99
CA ASP A 179 -2.49 -3.83 7.06
C ASP A 179 -1.94 -3.56 5.66
N GLY A 180 -2.75 -3.79 4.63
CA GLY A 180 -2.35 -3.56 3.25
C GLY A 180 -2.17 -2.08 2.96
N LEU A 181 -3.23 -1.33 3.19
CA LEU A 181 -3.26 0.13 3.23
C LEU A 181 -4.00 0.54 4.49
N ASN A 182 -3.36 1.32 5.35
CA ASN A 182 -3.93 1.77 6.61
C ASN A 182 -4.16 3.28 6.61
N VAL A 183 -5.39 3.67 6.89
CA VAL A 183 -5.76 5.06 7.16
C VAL A 183 -6.13 5.21 8.63
N ALA A 184 -5.09 5.36 9.45
CA ALA A 184 -5.19 5.59 10.88
C ALA A 184 -4.58 6.94 11.28
N GLY A 185 -4.91 7.39 12.49
CA GLY A 185 -4.16 8.48 13.10
C GLY A 185 -2.80 7.96 13.53
N GLY A 186 -1.74 8.42 12.86
CA GLY A 186 -0.35 7.98 13.00
C GLY A 186 0.17 7.95 14.43
N ASN A 187 -0.05 6.83 15.08
CA ASN A 187 0.71 6.36 16.24
C ASN A 187 0.51 4.85 16.31
N ASP A 188 0.95 4.19 15.25
CA ASP A 188 1.35 2.80 15.30
C ASP A 188 2.27 2.59 16.53
N SER A 189 1.94 1.60 17.35
CA SER A 189 2.78 1.20 18.49
C SER A 189 3.70 0.05 18.09
N SER A 190 3.94 -0.12 16.79
CA SER A 190 4.86 -1.08 16.16
C SER A 190 6.32 -0.70 16.44
N GLY A 191 6.62 0.58 16.62
CA GLY A 191 7.85 1.06 17.24
C GLY A 191 7.96 0.65 18.72
N ASN A 192 8.64 -0.47 18.98
CA ASN A 192 8.78 -1.10 20.29
C ASN A 192 9.19 -0.12 21.43
N ASN A 193 8.21 0.36 22.23
CA ASN A 193 8.34 0.99 23.56
C ASN A 193 9.57 1.90 23.82
N GLY A 194 9.63 3.06 23.18
CA GLY A 194 10.41 4.21 23.66
C GLY A 194 9.59 5.10 24.62
N PRO A 195 10.06 5.44 25.84
CA PRO A 195 9.30 6.26 26.77
C PRO A 195 9.42 7.75 26.41
N GLY A 196 8.50 8.26 25.58
CA GLY A 196 8.41 9.71 25.38
C GLY A 196 7.50 10.18 24.26
N GLY A 197 6.23 10.48 24.59
CA GLY A 197 5.51 11.53 23.86
C GLY A 197 4.07 11.21 23.50
N GLY A 198 3.24 10.85 24.47
CA GLY A 198 1.78 10.85 24.28
C GLY A 198 1.27 12.24 23.86
N GLY A 199 1.10 12.43 22.56
CA GLY A 199 0.29 13.46 21.96
C GLY A 199 -1.14 12.96 21.87
N SER A 200 -2.02 13.46 22.72
CA SER A 200 -3.45 13.26 22.57
C SER A 200 -3.91 14.01 21.31
N PHE A 201 -4.31 13.31 20.26
CA PHE A 201 -4.86 13.97 19.07
C PHE A 201 -6.36 14.21 19.18
N GLY A 202 -6.75 15.42 18.79
CA GLY A 202 -8.12 15.91 18.75
C GLY A 202 -8.69 15.92 17.33
N SER A 203 -8.53 14.84 16.56
CA SER A 203 -9.23 14.69 15.27
C SER A 203 -10.37 13.70 15.38
N SER A 204 -11.55 14.16 14.97
CA SER A 204 -12.75 13.35 14.79
C SER A 204 -12.58 12.44 13.57
N SER A 205 -13.17 11.25 13.59
CA SER A 205 -13.25 10.26 12.48
C SER A 205 -13.57 10.83 11.07
N GLY A 206 -14.02 12.08 10.95
CA GLY A 206 -14.21 12.78 9.68
C GLY A 206 -12.94 13.28 8.97
N ASP A 207 -11.76 13.21 9.61
CA ASP A 207 -10.49 13.67 9.03
C ASP A 207 -9.65 12.54 8.41
N TYR A 208 -10.01 11.27 8.65
CA TYR A 208 -9.33 10.09 8.11
C TYR A 208 -9.99 9.62 6.81
N TYR A 209 -9.22 9.56 5.73
CA TYR A 209 -9.80 9.24 4.42
C TYR A 209 -8.86 8.52 3.46
N MET A 210 -9.39 7.50 2.78
CA MET A 210 -8.74 6.84 1.65
C MET A 210 -9.46 7.21 0.35
N ILE A 211 -8.75 7.81 -0.62
CA ILE A 211 -9.26 8.15 -1.95
C ILE A 211 -8.53 7.34 -3.01
N ILE A 212 -9.27 6.58 -3.81
CA ILE A 212 -8.73 5.84 -4.96
C ILE A 212 -9.40 6.36 -6.22
N ASN A 213 -8.71 7.18 -6.99
CA ASN A 213 -9.22 7.76 -8.22
C ASN A 213 -8.90 6.91 -9.45
N ASP A 214 -7.73 6.26 -9.50
CA ASP A 214 -7.33 5.33 -10.56
C ASP A 214 -6.19 4.40 -10.07
N GLY A 215 -5.65 3.58 -10.97
CA GLY A 215 -4.47 2.74 -10.74
C GLY A 215 -4.77 1.24 -10.66
N MET A 216 -3.73 0.42 -10.58
CA MET A 216 -3.79 -1.02 -10.32
C MET A 216 -3.19 -1.29 -8.93
N ILE A 217 -4.03 -1.54 -7.94
CA ILE A 217 -3.63 -1.72 -6.55
C ILE A 217 -3.88 -3.18 -6.15
N VAL A 218 -2.86 -3.86 -5.63
CA VAL A 218 -2.96 -5.21 -5.08
C VAL A 218 -2.42 -5.21 -3.65
N ALA A 219 -3.28 -5.46 -2.69
CA ALA A 219 -2.92 -5.52 -1.27
C ALA A 219 -2.96 -6.97 -0.77
N TYR A 220 -1.82 -7.53 -0.40
CA TYR A 220 -1.70 -8.77 0.36
C TYR A 220 -1.50 -8.44 1.84
N ALA A 221 -2.53 -8.67 2.65
CA ALA A 221 -2.51 -8.30 4.06
C ALA A 221 -2.80 -9.50 4.96
N ASP A 222 -1.97 -9.73 5.97
CA ASP A 222 -2.26 -10.67 7.07
C ASP A 222 -3.11 -10.04 8.17
N GLY A 223 -3.07 -8.70 8.27
CA GLY A 223 -4.02 -7.80 8.92
C GLY A 223 -5.21 -7.45 8.03
N ASP A 224 -5.74 -6.23 8.17
CA ASP A 224 -6.82 -5.68 7.36
C ASP A 224 -6.32 -5.28 5.95
N GLY A 225 -7.13 -5.59 4.95
CA GLY A 225 -6.73 -5.41 3.56
C GLY A 225 -6.65 -3.93 3.14
N LEU A 226 -7.79 -3.26 3.21
CA LEU A 226 -7.88 -1.79 3.24
C LEU A 226 -8.47 -1.47 4.61
N ASP A 227 -7.72 -0.78 5.46
CA ASP A 227 -8.19 -0.28 6.75
C ASP A 227 -8.35 1.23 6.71
N ALA A 228 -9.45 1.72 7.29
CA ALA A 228 -9.67 3.13 7.48
C ALA A 228 -10.48 3.38 8.76
N ASN A 229 -9.84 4.01 9.75
CA ASN A 229 -10.53 4.61 10.91
C ASN A 229 -11.45 5.80 10.53
N GLY A 230 -11.61 6.05 9.22
CA GLY A 230 -12.59 6.94 8.63
C GLY A 230 -13.27 6.32 7.41
N SER A 231 -13.26 7.02 6.28
CA SER A 231 -14.02 6.61 5.09
C SER A 231 -13.14 6.30 3.89
N ILE A 232 -13.67 5.47 2.98
CA ILE A 232 -13.04 5.11 1.72
C ILE A 232 -13.92 5.62 0.57
N GLU A 233 -13.33 6.28 -0.42
CA GLU A 233 -13.98 6.59 -1.70
C GLU A 233 -13.16 6.05 -2.86
N MET A 234 -13.82 5.23 -3.68
CA MET A 234 -13.25 4.65 -4.90
C MET A 234 -14.00 5.20 -6.11
N ASN A 235 -13.31 5.97 -6.94
CA ASN A 235 -13.83 6.63 -8.12
C ASN A 235 -13.43 5.93 -9.43
N GLY A 236 -12.37 5.11 -9.40
CA GLY A 236 -11.83 4.43 -10.57
C GLY A 236 -10.77 3.38 -10.20
N GLY A 237 -9.97 2.96 -11.18
CA GLY A 237 -8.91 1.98 -11.00
C GLY A 237 -9.37 0.53 -10.86
N THR A 238 -8.42 -0.36 -10.59
CA THR A 238 -8.63 -1.76 -10.23
C THR A 238 -7.94 -2.02 -8.89
N VAL A 239 -8.71 -2.40 -7.89
CA VAL A 239 -8.25 -2.70 -6.53
C VAL A 239 -8.52 -4.15 -6.23
N ILE A 240 -7.47 -4.89 -5.93
CA ILE A 240 -7.52 -6.30 -5.56
C ILE A 240 -6.97 -6.46 -4.16
N VAL A 241 -7.73 -7.10 -3.30
CA VAL A 241 -7.34 -7.29 -1.91
C VAL A 241 -7.33 -8.77 -1.60
N TYR A 242 -6.14 -9.28 -1.31
CA TYR A 242 -5.91 -10.62 -0.76
C TYR A 242 -5.74 -10.49 0.74
N GLY A 243 -6.88 -10.31 1.42
CA GLY A 243 -6.95 -10.04 2.84
C GLY A 243 -6.73 -11.26 3.74
N PRO A 244 -7.05 -11.12 5.03
CA PRO A 244 -6.59 -12.01 6.08
C PRO A 244 -7.31 -13.34 6.06
N THR A 245 -6.68 -14.37 6.62
CA THR A 245 -7.34 -15.65 6.93
C THR A 245 -7.91 -15.69 8.35
N SER A 246 -7.50 -14.76 9.22
CA SER A 246 -8.00 -14.55 10.57
C SER A 246 -9.42 -13.97 10.55
N ASN A 247 -10.27 -14.41 11.47
CA ASN A 247 -11.61 -13.82 11.64
C ASN A 247 -11.60 -12.53 12.48
N GLY A 248 -10.44 -12.12 13.00
CA GLY A 248 -10.29 -10.85 13.72
C GLY A 248 -10.26 -9.63 12.82
N ASN A 249 -9.90 -9.83 11.54
CA ASN A 249 -9.68 -8.79 10.53
C ASN A 249 -10.48 -9.13 9.25
N GLY A 250 -10.63 -8.15 8.37
CA GLY A 250 -11.37 -8.18 7.11
C GLY A 250 -10.51 -7.80 5.89
N ALA A 251 -10.98 -8.17 4.70
CA ALA A 251 -10.37 -7.68 3.46
C ALA A 251 -10.66 -6.19 3.22
N LEU A 252 -11.71 -5.68 3.86
CA LEU A 252 -12.12 -4.29 3.89
C LEU A 252 -12.51 -4.04 5.34
N ASP A 253 -11.90 -3.05 5.97
CA ASP A 253 -12.33 -2.51 7.25
C ASP A 253 -12.39 -1.00 7.17
N TYR A 254 -13.48 -0.46 7.70
CA TYR A 254 -13.68 0.98 7.76
C TYR A 254 -14.72 1.33 8.81
N ASP A 255 -14.48 2.41 9.52
CA ASP A 255 -15.38 2.93 10.56
C ASP A 255 -16.51 3.80 9.99
N GLY A 256 -16.19 4.55 8.94
CA GLY A 256 -17.09 5.52 8.31
C GLY A 256 -17.93 4.90 7.20
N SER A 257 -17.71 5.36 5.97
CA SER A 257 -18.40 4.85 4.79
C SER A 257 -17.41 4.43 3.72
N PHE A 258 -17.72 3.34 3.02
CA PHE A 258 -17.06 3.01 1.76
C PHE A 258 -18.01 3.31 0.60
N LYS A 259 -17.72 4.35 -0.17
CA LYS A 259 -18.48 4.74 -1.37
C LYS A 259 -17.70 4.35 -2.62
N ILE A 260 -18.33 3.58 -3.52
CA ILE A 260 -17.78 3.27 -4.84
C ILE A 260 -18.62 3.90 -5.95
N SER A 261 -17.96 4.65 -6.84
CA SER A 261 -18.59 5.34 -7.97
C SER A 261 -18.05 4.90 -9.34
N GLY A 262 -16.93 4.19 -9.37
CA GLY A 262 -16.33 3.60 -10.56
C GLY A 262 -15.22 2.60 -10.20
N GLY A 263 -14.61 2.00 -11.23
CA GLY A 263 -13.49 1.06 -11.06
C GLY A 263 -13.89 -0.36 -10.67
N THR A 264 -12.91 -1.27 -10.61
CA THR A 264 -13.12 -2.68 -10.26
C THR A 264 -12.54 -2.97 -8.89
N LEU A 265 -13.36 -3.45 -7.96
CA LEU A 265 -12.95 -3.97 -6.65
C LEU A 265 -13.10 -5.48 -6.62
N LEU A 266 -12.05 -6.20 -6.23
CA LEU A 266 -12.08 -7.62 -5.87
C LEU A 266 -11.38 -7.82 -4.53
N ALA A 267 -12.15 -7.90 -3.45
CA ALA A 267 -11.61 -8.13 -2.11
C ALA A 267 -12.00 -9.52 -1.60
N VAL A 268 -11.02 -10.32 -1.20
CA VAL A 268 -11.22 -11.67 -0.69
C VAL A 268 -10.50 -11.85 0.64
N GLY A 269 -11.08 -12.61 1.57
CA GLY A 269 -10.48 -12.82 2.88
C GLY A 269 -11.34 -13.71 3.77
N SER A 270 -11.19 -13.57 5.07
CA SER A 270 -12.01 -14.24 6.08
C SER A 270 -13.48 -13.81 5.98
N SER A 271 -14.39 -14.59 6.55
CA SER A 271 -15.81 -14.19 6.67
C SER A 271 -16.14 -13.56 8.03
N GLY A 272 -15.18 -13.47 8.96
CA GLY A 272 -15.41 -13.03 10.34
C GLY A 272 -15.84 -11.57 10.43
N MET A 273 -15.04 -10.68 9.84
CA MET A 273 -15.26 -9.23 9.81
C MET A 273 -15.58 -8.72 8.39
N ALA A 274 -16.15 -9.57 7.53
CA ALA A 274 -16.33 -9.24 6.12
C ALA A 274 -17.32 -8.07 5.89
N GLN A 275 -16.77 -6.89 5.58
CA GLN A 275 -17.51 -5.71 5.14
C GLN A 275 -17.78 -5.73 3.61
N MET A 276 -18.52 -4.74 3.10
CA MET A 276 -18.67 -4.47 1.66
C MET A 276 -19.07 -3.00 1.46
N PRO A 277 -18.88 -2.38 0.28
CA PRO A 277 -19.24 -0.98 0.05
C PRO A 277 -20.66 -0.62 0.51
N GLY A 278 -20.83 0.62 0.98
CA GLY A 278 -22.06 1.15 1.53
C GLY A 278 -23.11 1.51 0.46
N SER A 279 -24.35 1.74 0.90
CA SER A 279 -25.49 2.03 0.03
C SER A 279 -25.48 3.40 -0.65
N SER A 280 -24.56 4.29 -0.27
CA SER A 280 -24.29 5.57 -0.93
C SER A 280 -23.52 5.43 -2.26
N SER A 281 -23.06 4.23 -2.57
CA SER A 281 -22.39 3.89 -3.83
C SER A 281 -23.33 3.99 -5.04
N SER A 282 -22.81 4.38 -6.20
CA SER A 282 -23.54 4.37 -7.47
C SER A 282 -23.29 3.12 -8.31
N GLN A 283 -22.31 2.30 -7.91
CA GLN A 283 -21.95 1.04 -8.55
C GLN A 283 -22.43 -0.14 -7.70
N ASN A 284 -22.88 -1.22 -8.37
CA ASN A 284 -23.34 -2.40 -7.65
C ASN A 284 -22.17 -3.14 -7.01
N SER A 285 -22.41 -3.72 -5.83
CA SER A 285 -21.48 -4.58 -5.11
C SER A 285 -22.14 -5.92 -4.76
N LEU A 286 -21.38 -6.99 -4.92
CA LEU A 286 -21.74 -8.36 -4.59
C LEU A 286 -20.82 -8.87 -3.49
N LYS A 287 -21.40 -9.26 -2.35
CA LYS A 287 -20.72 -10.03 -1.31
C LYS A 287 -21.18 -11.49 -1.34
N ILE A 288 -20.23 -12.40 -1.43
CA ILE A 288 -20.43 -13.84 -1.32
C ILE A 288 -19.71 -14.33 -0.06
N THR A 289 -20.45 -14.95 0.85
CA THR A 289 -19.88 -15.71 1.95
C THR A 289 -19.93 -17.19 1.59
N PHE A 290 -18.79 -17.86 1.63
CA PHE A 290 -18.70 -19.28 1.33
C PHE A 290 -19.04 -20.12 2.57
N ASN A 291 -19.91 -21.11 2.41
CA ASN A 291 -20.29 -22.05 3.48
C ASN A 291 -19.09 -22.87 3.99
N SER A 292 -18.04 -22.98 3.17
CA SER A 292 -16.76 -23.56 3.53
C SER A 292 -15.64 -22.77 2.87
N SER A 293 -14.49 -22.68 3.53
CA SER A 293 -13.34 -21.96 2.97
C SER A 293 -12.88 -22.54 1.63
N ILE A 294 -12.53 -21.65 0.71
CA ILE A 294 -11.86 -21.96 -0.57
C ILE A 294 -10.34 -21.99 -0.30
N SER A 295 -9.68 -23.07 -0.73
CA SER A 295 -8.23 -23.23 -0.59
C SER A 295 -7.46 -22.33 -1.56
N THR A 296 -6.18 -22.12 -1.28
CA THR A 296 -5.24 -21.52 -2.23
C THR A 296 -5.20 -22.29 -3.55
N GLU A 297 -4.65 -21.67 -4.60
CA GLU A 297 -4.53 -22.22 -5.96
C GLU A 297 -5.87 -22.58 -6.62
N THR A 298 -6.99 -22.17 -6.03
CA THR A 298 -8.33 -22.40 -6.60
C THR A 298 -8.70 -21.23 -7.48
N THR A 299 -8.94 -21.47 -8.76
CA THR A 299 -9.51 -20.47 -9.66
C THR A 299 -10.99 -20.24 -9.36
N LEU A 300 -11.39 -18.97 -9.29
CA LEU A 300 -12.77 -18.53 -9.23
C LEU A 300 -13.07 -17.61 -10.42
N ARG A 301 -14.25 -17.77 -11.02
CA ARG A 301 -14.72 -16.95 -12.13
C ARG A 301 -16.19 -16.60 -11.95
N LEU A 302 -16.52 -15.32 -12.02
CA LEU A 302 -17.89 -14.85 -12.15
C LEU A 302 -18.18 -14.56 -13.62
N GLU A 303 -19.24 -15.17 -14.14
CA GLU A 303 -19.63 -15.07 -15.55
C GLU A 303 -21.08 -14.64 -15.68
N SER A 304 -21.35 -13.72 -16.60
CA SER A 304 -22.70 -13.30 -16.95
C SER A 304 -23.45 -14.38 -17.71
N SER A 305 -24.78 -14.26 -17.79
CA SER A 305 -25.62 -15.16 -18.61
C SER A 305 -25.27 -15.18 -20.12
N SER A 306 -24.55 -14.17 -20.63
CA SER A 306 -24.05 -14.13 -22.01
C SER A 306 -22.69 -14.82 -22.19
N GLY A 307 -22.09 -15.34 -21.12
CA GLY A 307 -20.77 -15.99 -21.13
C GLY A 307 -19.59 -15.03 -20.97
N SER A 308 -19.84 -13.75 -20.65
CA SER A 308 -18.77 -12.77 -20.43
C SER A 308 -18.25 -12.87 -19.00
N ALA A 309 -16.93 -12.94 -18.82
CA ALA A 309 -16.31 -12.94 -17.50
C ALA A 309 -16.34 -11.52 -16.91
N LEU A 310 -16.71 -11.41 -15.63
CA LEU A 310 -16.58 -10.16 -14.87
C LEU A 310 -15.29 -10.15 -14.06
N PHE A 311 -14.88 -11.30 -13.55
CA PHE A 311 -13.54 -11.52 -13.04
C PHE A 311 -13.12 -12.97 -13.26
N THR A 312 -11.82 -13.20 -13.32
CA THR A 312 -11.22 -14.51 -13.07
C THR A 312 -9.96 -14.30 -12.25
N PHE A 313 -9.81 -15.02 -11.15
CA PHE A 313 -8.57 -15.00 -10.37
C PHE A 313 -8.27 -16.39 -9.82
N THR A 314 -6.99 -16.67 -9.57
CA THR A 314 -6.55 -17.85 -8.83
C THR A 314 -6.16 -17.42 -7.44
N ALA A 315 -6.81 -17.99 -6.42
CA ALA A 315 -6.69 -17.54 -5.04
C ALA A 315 -5.28 -17.77 -4.49
N PRO A 316 -4.48 -16.71 -4.20
CA PRO A 316 -3.15 -16.87 -3.63
C PRO A 316 -3.23 -17.18 -2.11
N LYS A 317 -4.30 -16.73 -1.46
CA LYS A 317 -4.61 -16.98 -0.05
C LYS A 317 -5.92 -17.76 0.08
N LYS A 318 -6.04 -18.51 1.17
CA LYS A 318 -7.31 -19.14 1.56
C LYS A 318 -8.34 -18.04 1.82
N LEU A 319 -9.59 -18.22 1.37
CA LEU A 319 -10.65 -17.23 1.56
C LEU A 319 -11.98 -17.88 1.94
N GLN A 320 -12.85 -17.11 2.58
CA GLN A 320 -14.23 -17.49 2.92
C GLN A 320 -15.24 -16.36 2.65
N SER A 321 -14.78 -15.15 2.32
CA SER A 321 -15.59 -14.09 1.74
C SER A 321 -14.99 -13.60 0.41
N LEU A 322 -15.86 -13.08 -0.44
CA LEU A 322 -15.52 -12.35 -1.66
C LEU A 322 -16.47 -11.17 -1.80
N VAL A 323 -15.90 -9.98 -1.98
CA VAL A 323 -16.61 -8.75 -2.33
C VAL A 323 -16.14 -8.34 -3.71
N PHE A 324 -17.09 -8.14 -4.61
CA PHE A 324 -16.81 -7.71 -5.97
C PHE A 324 -17.70 -6.53 -6.36
N SER A 325 -17.11 -5.53 -7.00
CA SER A 325 -17.81 -4.41 -7.60
C SER A 325 -17.13 -4.02 -8.90
N SER A 326 -17.91 -3.69 -9.93
CA SER A 326 -17.41 -3.24 -11.23
C SER A 326 -18.54 -2.52 -11.97
N PRO A 327 -18.25 -1.58 -12.89
CA PRO A 327 -19.28 -1.01 -13.76
C PRO A 327 -20.03 -2.09 -14.56
N ASP A 328 -19.38 -3.21 -14.84
CA ASP A 328 -19.94 -4.34 -15.60
C ASP A 328 -20.86 -5.24 -14.75
N LEU A 329 -20.91 -5.04 -13.42
CA LEU A 329 -21.79 -5.78 -12.51
C LEU A 329 -23.20 -5.18 -12.52
N GLU A 330 -23.96 -5.39 -13.58
CA GLU A 330 -25.35 -4.95 -13.68
C GLU A 330 -26.33 -5.87 -12.92
N SER A 331 -27.58 -5.43 -12.76
CA SER A 331 -28.64 -6.32 -12.25
C SER A 331 -28.88 -7.48 -13.23
N GLY A 332 -28.86 -8.71 -12.72
CA GLY A 332 -28.96 -9.88 -13.57
C GLY A 332 -28.55 -11.18 -12.89
N SER A 333 -28.51 -12.25 -13.66
CA SER A 333 -28.07 -13.57 -13.21
C SER A 333 -26.65 -13.87 -13.69
N TYR A 334 -25.83 -14.36 -12.77
CA TYR A 334 -24.45 -14.72 -12.97
C TYR A 334 -24.18 -16.14 -12.45
N THR A 335 -23.18 -16.79 -13.02
CA THR A 335 -22.69 -18.08 -12.54
C THR A 335 -21.31 -17.89 -11.92
N LEU A 336 -21.15 -18.29 -10.65
CA LEU A 336 -19.84 -18.42 -10.04
C LEU A 336 -19.33 -19.84 -10.33
N TYR A 337 -18.16 -19.93 -10.95
CA TYR A 337 -17.44 -21.18 -11.17
C TYR A 337 -16.26 -21.30 -10.20
N LYS A 338 -15.92 -22.55 -9.87
CA LYS A 338 -14.78 -22.93 -9.01
C LYS A 338 -13.93 -24.00 -9.69
N GLY A 339 -12.61 -23.86 -9.55
CA GLY A 339 -11.61 -24.71 -10.17
C GLY A 339 -11.41 -24.39 -11.64
N GLY A 340 -10.90 -25.35 -12.41
CA GLY A 340 -10.54 -25.15 -13.81
C GLY A 340 -9.17 -24.53 -13.97
N THR A 341 -8.88 -24.09 -15.19
CA THR A 341 -7.63 -23.45 -15.61
C THR A 341 -7.95 -22.27 -16.51
N ILE A 342 -7.08 -21.28 -16.54
CA ILE A 342 -7.17 -20.15 -17.45
C ILE A 342 -5.85 -20.04 -18.21
N ASP A 343 -5.95 -19.96 -19.53
CA ASP A 343 -4.84 -19.65 -20.43
C ASP A 343 -4.89 -18.15 -20.76
N GLY A 344 -4.06 -17.38 -20.09
CA GLY A 344 -3.97 -15.92 -20.18
C GLY A 344 -2.91 -15.39 -19.22
N ASP A 345 -2.45 -14.17 -19.46
CA ASP A 345 -1.51 -13.51 -18.56
C ASP A 345 -2.25 -13.07 -17.29
N SER A 346 -1.64 -13.33 -16.13
CA SER A 346 -2.11 -12.80 -14.86
C SER A 346 -1.21 -11.70 -14.35
N PHE A 347 -1.81 -10.79 -13.60
CA PHE A 347 -1.12 -9.89 -12.70
C PHE A 347 -1.55 -10.25 -11.28
N GLU A 348 -0.59 -10.70 -10.46
CA GLU A 348 -0.86 -11.13 -9.08
C GLU A 348 -1.98 -12.19 -8.94
N GLY A 349 -2.11 -13.06 -9.94
CA GLY A 349 -3.14 -14.11 -9.96
C GLY A 349 -4.52 -13.64 -10.43
N TYR A 350 -4.72 -12.36 -10.74
CA TYR A 350 -5.89 -11.83 -11.43
C TYR A 350 -5.70 -11.83 -12.95
N TYR A 351 -6.76 -12.19 -13.68
CA TYR A 351 -6.73 -12.31 -15.14
C TYR A 351 -7.74 -11.32 -15.73
N SER A 352 -7.25 -10.33 -16.46
CA SER A 352 -8.08 -9.37 -17.21
C SER A 352 -8.66 -9.97 -18.49
N SER A 353 -8.03 -11.03 -19.01
CA SER A 353 -8.48 -11.77 -20.17
C SER A 353 -7.91 -13.19 -20.15
N GLY A 354 -8.41 -14.06 -21.02
CA GLY A 354 -7.91 -15.42 -21.18
C GLY A 354 -9.01 -16.44 -21.46
N THR A 355 -8.60 -17.64 -21.84
CA THR A 355 -9.50 -18.75 -22.11
C THR A 355 -9.63 -19.62 -20.86
N TYR A 356 -10.75 -19.47 -20.16
CA TYR A 356 -11.09 -20.31 -19.01
C TYR A 356 -11.73 -21.63 -19.45
N SER A 357 -11.31 -22.74 -18.84
CA SER A 357 -11.89 -24.06 -19.11
C SER A 357 -11.79 -25.01 -17.91
N GLY A 358 -12.65 -26.03 -17.89
CA GLY A 358 -12.56 -27.16 -16.96
C GLY A 358 -13.07 -26.93 -15.54
N GLY A 359 -13.56 -25.74 -15.19
CA GLY A 359 -14.15 -25.48 -13.87
C GLY A 359 -15.61 -25.91 -13.75
N SER A 360 -16.06 -26.10 -12.52
CA SER A 360 -17.44 -26.51 -12.19
C SER A 360 -18.26 -25.34 -11.67
N THR A 361 -19.57 -25.32 -11.96
CA THR A 361 -20.48 -24.36 -11.34
C THR A 361 -20.47 -24.54 -9.83
N TYR A 362 -20.13 -23.48 -9.11
CA TYR A 362 -20.19 -23.42 -7.65
C TYR A 362 -21.57 -22.93 -7.19
N GLY A 363 -22.13 -21.92 -7.85
CA GLY A 363 -23.44 -21.39 -7.51
C GLY A 363 -23.98 -20.39 -8.53
N GLN A 364 -25.30 -20.15 -8.44
CA GLN A 364 -25.98 -19.09 -9.18
C GLN A 364 -26.09 -17.85 -8.30
N VAL A 365 -25.80 -16.69 -8.88
CA VAL A 365 -25.86 -15.39 -8.23
C VAL A 365 -26.89 -14.54 -8.95
N THR A 366 -27.75 -13.86 -8.21
CA THR A 366 -28.66 -12.85 -8.78
C THR A 366 -28.36 -11.51 -8.14
N VAL A 367 -27.84 -10.57 -8.92
CA VAL A 367 -27.65 -9.19 -8.49
C VAL A 367 -28.97 -8.47 -8.69
N SER A 368 -29.53 -7.96 -7.60
CA SER A 368 -30.81 -7.24 -7.65
C SER A 368 -30.62 -5.77 -8.05
N SER A 369 -31.69 -4.99 -8.10
CA SER A 369 -31.61 -3.54 -8.37
C SER A 369 -31.14 -2.72 -7.16
N SER A 370 -30.79 -3.36 -6.03
CA SER A 370 -30.09 -2.68 -4.93
C SER A 370 -28.61 -2.56 -5.24
N THR A 371 -28.00 -1.45 -4.80
CA THR A 371 -26.56 -1.21 -4.92
C THR A 371 -25.73 -2.30 -4.25
N ASN A 372 -26.28 -3.03 -3.28
CA ASN A 372 -25.61 -4.14 -2.61
C ASN A 372 -26.42 -5.44 -2.68
N THR A 373 -25.76 -6.54 -3.03
CA THR A 373 -26.28 -7.91 -3.00
C THR A 373 -25.39 -8.77 -2.10
N SER A 374 -25.95 -9.46 -1.10
CA SER A 374 -25.22 -10.41 -0.24
C SER A 374 -25.84 -11.79 -0.33
N ILE A 375 -25.02 -12.82 -0.53
CA ILE A 375 -25.46 -14.23 -0.63
C ILE A 375 -24.53 -15.17 0.14
N ASN A 376 -25.05 -16.35 0.49
CA ASN A 376 -24.26 -17.46 1.02
C ASN A 376 -24.26 -18.61 0.02
N LEU A 377 -23.09 -19.18 -0.29
CA LEU A 377 -22.93 -20.29 -1.26
C LEU A 377 -22.12 -21.48 -0.70
#